data_AF-A0A484F3X6-F1
#
_entry.id   AF-A0A484F3X6-F1
#
_cell.length_a   1.000
_cell.length_b   1.000
_cell.length_c   1.000
_cell.angle_alpha   90.00
_cell.angle_beta   90.00
_cell.angle_gamma   90.00
#
_symmetry.space_group_name_H-M   'P 1'
#
loop_
_entity.id
_entity.type
_entity.pdbx_description
1 polymer ?
#
loop_
_entity_poly.entity_id
_entity_poly.type
_entity_poly.pdbx_seq_one_letter_code
_entity_poly.pdbx_strand_id
1 'polypeptide(L)'
;MNCADILSFIDILSFIDILSFFDIPSFIFILKSVFLLILLCAASVSDLQTKSVPNHLWLVSFLILFPPVAVEIPILGFSHLGDILISTGFFFLFSILCFSLHIFGGADCKAFLLISFAFPFKISNLSQPLDLFSSVPFAVLFNALLLSLIFLFSFFVFYFFKKSHFFKKRNSSKSNDSKQNNSKPNTSAKNISKREMMMFTFPFLPSITGGFILALCRVNLFHFLLFISNFLSYLYSFL
;
A
#
# COMPACT_ATOMS: atom_id res chain seq x y z
N MET A 1 -8.80 -48.81 33.75
CA MET A 1 -8.57 -47.73 32.77
C MET A 1 -9.22 -48.19 31.48
N ASN A 2 -10.34 -47.57 31.09
CA ASN A 2 -11.16 -48.07 29.99
C ASN A 2 -10.53 -47.67 28.65
N CYS A 3 -10.69 -48.49 27.60
CA CYS A 3 -10.18 -48.16 26.26
C CYS A 3 -10.70 -46.81 25.72
N ALA A 4 -11.88 -46.35 26.17
CA ALA A 4 -12.43 -45.06 25.80
C ALA A 4 -11.58 -43.87 26.30
N ASP A 5 -10.96 -44.00 27.49
CA ASP A 5 -10.13 -42.93 28.06
C ASP A 5 -8.82 -42.79 27.28
N ILE A 6 -8.28 -43.91 26.79
CA ILE A 6 -7.01 -43.98 26.03
C ILE A 6 -7.18 -43.38 24.63
N LEU A 7 -8.29 -43.64 23.94
CA LEU A 7 -8.58 -43.02 22.64
C LEU A 7 -8.75 -41.49 22.76
N SER A 8 -9.46 -41.01 23.80
CA SER A 8 -9.62 -39.57 24.02
C SER A 8 -8.28 -38.87 24.29
N PHE A 9 -7.36 -39.55 24.96
CA PHE A 9 -6.03 -39.01 25.30
C PHE A 9 -5.11 -38.96 24.07
N ILE A 10 -5.19 -39.96 23.19
CA ILE A 10 -4.44 -40.00 21.92
C ILE A 10 -4.95 -38.92 20.95
N ASP A 11 -6.26 -38.69 20.88
CA ASP A 11 -6.83 -37.62 20.06
C ASP A 11 -6.39 -36.23 20.56
N ILE A 12 -6.38 -36.01 21.87
CA ILE A 12 -5.88 -34.76 22.49
C ILE A 12 -4.39 -34.55 22.21
N LEU A 13 -3.57 -35.60 22.31
CA LEU A 13 -2.13 -35.51 22.00
C LEU A 13 -1.90 -35.20 20.52
N SER A 14 -2.64 -35.82 19.60
CA SER A 14 -2.54 -35.52 18.17
C SER A 14 -2.97 -34.09 17.85
N PHE A 15 -3.97 -33.57 18.57
CA PHE A 15 -4.43 -32.19 18.43
C PHE A 15 -3.40 -31.18 18.96
N ILE A 16 -2.72 -31.51 20.07
CA ILE A 16 -1.60 -30.74 20.61
C ILE A 16 -0.41 -30.76 19.65
N ASP A 17 -0.14 -31.89 18.99
CA ASP A 17 0.93 -32.00 17.98
C ASP A 17 0.60 -31.27 16.66
N ILE A 18 -0.67 -31.21 16.26
CA ILE A 18 -1.12 -30.38 15.14
C ILE A 18 -1.04 -28.88 15.49
N LEU A 19 -1.30 -28.52 16.75
CA LEU A 19 -1.11 -27.16 17.26
C LEU A 19 0.37 -26.78 17.42
N SER A 20 1.25 -27.75 17.73
CA SER A 20 2.70 -27.51 17.79
C SER A 20 3.34 -27.42 16.39
N PHE A 21 2.67 -27.96 15.36
CA PHE A 21 3.07 -27.82 13.96
C PHE A 21 2.87 -26.39 13.41
N PHE A 22 1.92 -25.64 13.95
CA PHE A 22 1.75 -24.21 13.65
C PHE A 22 2.37 -23.36 14.75
N ASP A 23 3.56 -22.81 14.48
CA ASP A 23 4.16 -21.77 15.32
C ASP A 23 3.14 -20.63 15.53
N ILE A 24 2.58 -20.53 16.75
CA ILE A 24 1.45 -19.64 17.09
C ILE A 24 1.68 -18.20 16.61
N PRO A 25 2.88 -17.59 16.77
CA PRO A 25 3.19 -16.28 16.22
C PRO A 25 3.03 -16.20 14.70
N SER A 26 3.43 -17.24 13.97
CA SER A 26 3.31 -17.31 12.51
C SER A 26 1.84 -17.38 12.08
N PHE A 27 1.00 -18.12 12.79
CA PHE A 27 -0.44 -18.17 12.53
C PHE A 27 -1.10 -16.80 12.76
N ILE A 28 -0.79 -16.13 13.88
CA ILE A 28 -1.32 -14.80 14.18
C ILE A 28 -0.88 -13.78 13.12
N PHE A 29 0.38 -13.86 12.68
CA PHE A 29 0.90 -13.03 11.61
C PHE A 29 0.11 -13.18 10.31
N ILE A 30 -0.16 -14.42 9.87
CA ILE A 30 -0.94 -14.70 8.66
C ILE A 30 -2.37 -14.19 8.81
N LEU A 31 -3.00 -14.44 9.95
CA LEU A 31 -4.37 -14.01 10.22
C LEU A 31 -4.51 -12.48 10.13
N LYS A 32 -3.64 -11.73 10.81
CA LYS A 32 -3.59 -10.26 10.70
C LYS A 32 -3.37 -9.80 9.26
N SER A 33 -2.48 -10.48 8.53
CA SER A 33 -2.13 -10.13 7.15
C SER A 33 -3.33 -10.26 6.21
N VAL A 34 -4.06 -11.38 6.30
CA VAL A 34 -5.25 -11.63 5.49
C VAL A 34 -6.37 -10.63 5.82
N PHE A 35 -6.66 -10.40 7.10
CA PHE A 35 -7.68 -9.43 7.50
C PHE A 35 -7.35 -8.02 7.05
N LEU A 36 -6.09 -7.59 7.25
CA LEU A 36 -5.65 -6.26 6.84
C LEU A 36 -5.67 -6.11 5.32
N LEU A 37 -5.31 -7.14 4.56
CA LEU A 37 -5.37 -7.13 3.11
C LEU A 37 -6.82 -6.98 2.59
N ILE A 38 -7.76 -7.77 3.12
CA ILE A 38 -9.19 -7.67 2.76
C ILE A 38 -9.69 -6.25 3.02
N LEU A 39 -9.34 -5.69 4.17
CA LEU A 39 -9.75 -4.35 4.55
C LEU A 39 -9.13 -3.26 3.66
N LEU A 40 -7.82 -3.33 3.38
CA LEU A 40 -7.15 -2.38 2.49
C LEU A 40 -7.70 -2.45 1.07
N CYS A 41 -8.00 -3.65 0.56
CA CYS A 41 -8.71 -3.83 -0.71
C CYS A 41 -10.09 -3.17 -0.68
N ALA A 42 -10.89 -3.39 0.37
CA ALA A 42 -12.22 -2.77 0.50
C ALA A 42 -12.12 -1.23 0.57
N ALA A 43 -11.17 -0.71 1.34
CA ALA A 43 -10.93 0.72 1.46
C ALA A 43 -10.46 1.33 0.12
N SER A 44 -9.56 0.66 -0.59
CA SER A 44 -9.07 1.03 -1.93
C SER A 44 -10.20 1.08 -2.97
N VAL A 45 -11.09 0.08 -2.99
CA VAL A 45 -12.26 0.07 -3.86
C VAL A 45 -13.21 1.22 -3.51
N SER A 46 -13.47 1.46 -2.23
CA SER A 46 -14.31 2.59 -1.80
C SER A 46 -13.69 3.93 -2.20
N ASP A 47 -12.39 4.11 -2.07
CA ASP A 47 -11.69 5.33 -2.44
C ASP A 47 -11.73 5.59 -3.96
N LEU A 48 -11.66 4.52 -4.75
CA LEU A 48 -11.84 4.59 -6.21
C LEU A 48 -13.28 4.95 -6.62
N GLN A 49 -14.29 4.41 -5.94
CA GLN A 49 -15.70 4.57 -6.30
C GLN A 49 -16.33 5.87 -5.76
N THR A 50 -16.22 6.11 -4.45
CA THR A 50 -16.93 7.19 -3.75
C THR A 50 -16.03 8.36 -3.36
N LYS A 51 -14.71 8.27 -3.62
CA LYS A 51 -13.71 9.29 -3.22
C LYS A 51 -13.69 9.58 -1.71
N SER A 52 -14.28 8.70 -0.91
CA SER A 52 -14.31 8.81 0.54
C SER A 52 -14.44 7.41 1.15
N VAL A 53 -13.53 7.06 2.04
CA VAL A 53 -13.59 5.82 2.82
C VAL A 53 -14.35 6.09 4.12
N PRO A 54 -15.39 5.31 4.46
CA PRO A 54 -16.20 5.57 5.65
C PRO A 54 -15.42 5.38 6.95
N ASN A 55 -15.68 6.25 7.94
CA ASN A 55 -14.98 6.21 9.24
C ASN A 55 -15.22 4.93 10.04
N HIS A 56 -16.41 4.33 9.93
CA HIS A 56 -16.74 3.10 10.64
C HIS A 56 -15.89 1.92 10.19
N LEU A 57 -15.43 1.90 8.93
CA LEU A 57 -14.58 0.83 8.41
C LEU A 57 -13.28 0.74 9.22
N TRP A 58 -12.63 1.87 9.45
CA TRP A 58 -11.40 1.95 10.25
C TRP A 58 -11.60 1.53 11.71
N LEU A 59 -12.69 1.97 12.34
CA LEU A 59 -13.02 1.59 13.72
C LEU A 59 -13.24 0.08 13.85
N VAL A 60 -14.03 -0.49 12.94
CA VAL A 60 -14.26 -1.95 12.87
C VAL A 60 -12.95 -2.69 12.62
N SER A 61 -12.04 -2.13 11.81
CA SER A 61 -10.72 -2.74 11.58
C SER A 61 -9.91 -2.83 12.87
N PHE A 62 -9.84 -1.73 13.63
CA PHE A 62 -9.13 -1.70 14.91
C PHE A 62 -9.74 -2.71 15.87
N LEU A 63 -11.07 -2.77 15.95
CA LEU A 63 -11.76 -3.70 16.83
C LEU A 63 -11.47 -5.17 16.48
N ILE A 64 -11.38 -5.51 15.19
CA ILE A 64 -11.07 -6.87 14.72
C ILE A 64 -9.58 -7.21 14.90
N LEU A 65 -8.67 -6.26 14.67
CA LEU A 65 -7.23 -6.47 14.80
C LEU A 65 -6.73 -6.40 16.24
N PHE A 66 -7.50 -5.80 17.15
CA PHE A 66 -7.10 -5.68 18.55
C PHE A 66 -6.91 -7.04 19.25
N PRO A 67 -7.83 -8.03 19.16
CA PRO A 67 -7.63 -9.34 19.78
C PRO A 67 -6.34 -10.07 19.36
N PRO A 68 -6.00 -10.25 18.06
CA PRO A 68 -4.76 -10.92 17.69
C PRO A 68 -3.51 -10.16 18.15
N VAL A 69 -3.53 -8.82 18.12
CA VAL A 69 -2.41 -8.00 18.65
C VAL A 69 -2.29 -8.16 20.17
N ALA A 70 -3.40 -8.20 20.90
CA ALA A 70 -3.40 -8.38 22.34
C ALA A 70 -2.86 -9.76 22.76
N VAL A 71 -3.15 -10.81 21.98
CA VAL A 71 -2.62 -12.17 22.20
C VAL A 71 -1.11 -12.25 21.97
N GLU A 72 -0.54 -11.43 21.08
CA GLU A 72 0.92 -11.41 20.85
C GLU A 72 1.72 -10.90 22.05
N ILE A 73 1.16 -10.00 22.87
CA ILE A 73 1.87 -9.40 24.00
C ILE A 73 2.38 -10.45 25.00
N PRO A 74 1.54 -11.38 25.52
CA PRO A 74 2.03 -12.42 26.44
C PRO A 74 2.93 -13.46 25.74
N ILE A 75 2.78 -13.68 24.43
CA ILE A 75 3.56 -14.67 23.68
C ILE A 75 4.97 -14.17 23.37
N LEU A 76 5.09 -12.93 22.90
CA LEU A 76 6.34 -12.30 22.49
C LEU A 76 7.02 -11.52 23.62
N GLY A 77 6.33 -11.31 24.73
CA GLY A 77 6.82 -10.63 25.92
C GLY A 77 6.48 -9.13 25.98
N PHE A 78 6.65 -8.54 27.16
CA PHE A 78 6.26 -7.16 27.44
C PHE A 78 7.05 -6.12 26.61
N SER A 79 8.23 -6.46 26.11
CA SER A 79 8.98 -5.61 25.18
C SER A 79 8.22 -5.35 23.88
N HIS A 80 7.41 -6.32 23.41
CA HIS A 80 6.60 -6.19 22.20
C HIS A 80 5.51 -5.11 22.36
N LEU A 81 4.97 -4.92 23.58
CA LEU A 81 4.05 -3.82 23.84
C LEU A 81 4.73 -2.46 23.62
N GLY A 82 6.00 -2.33 24.03
CA GLY A 82 6.80 -1.14 23.76
C GLY A 82 6.97 -0.87 22.27
N ASP A 83 7.28 -1.91 21.49
CA ASP A 83 7.37 -1.83 20.02
C ASP A 83 6.04 -1.37 19.41
N ILE A 84 4.89 -1.91 19.85
CA ILE A 84 3.55 -1.50 19.39
C ILE A 84 3.29 -0.02 19.68
N LEU A 85 3.50 0.42 20.92
CA LEU A 85 3.22 1.79 21.34
C LEU A 85 4.11 2.80 20.60
N ILE A 86 5.41 2.51 20.50
CA ILE A 86 6.36 3.39 19.80
C ILE A 86 6.08 3.40 18.31
N SER A 87 5.81 2.24 17.70
CA SER A 87 5.53 2.15 16.27
C SER A 87 4.24 2.88 15.88
N THR A 88 3.15 2.61 16.61
CA THR A 88 1.86 3.27 16.37
C THR A 88 1.95 4.77 16.67
N GLY A 89 2.62 5.17 17.76
CA GLY A 89 2.83 6.57 18.12
C GLY A 89 3.64 7.33 17.07
N PHE A 90 4.70 6.73 16.54
CA PHE A 90 5.48 7.30 15.44
C PHE A 90 4.61 7.54 14.20
N PHE A 91 3.86 6.52 13.75
CA PHE A 91 3.01 6.64 12.57
C PHE A 91 1.81 7.57 12.78
N PHE A 92 1.34 7.75 14.01
CA PHE A 92 0.35 8.77 14.36
C PHE A 92 0.90 10.18 14.18
N LEU A 93 2.08 10.48 14.73
CA LEU A 93 2.74 11.79 14.56
C LEU A 93 3.09 12.05 13.10
N PHE A 94 3.66 11.05 12.42
CA PHE A 94 3.93 11.10 10.99
C PHE A 94 2.66 11.39 10.17
N SER A 95 1.55 10.72 10.49
CA SER A 95 0.27 10.94 9.83
C SER A 95 -0.26 12.36 10.04
N ILE A 96 -0.18 12.90 11.26
CA ILE A 96 -0.55 14.29 11.53
C ILE A 96 0.29 15.26 10.69
N LEU A 97 1.61 15.03 10.62
CA LEU A 97 2.51 15.85 9.81
C LEU A 97 2.15 15.79 8.32
N CYS A 98 2.00 14.60 7.75
CA CYS A 98 1.64 14.42 6.34
C CYS A 98 0.26 15.01 6.01
N PHE A 99 -0.72 14.87 6.91
CA PHE A 99 -2.04 15.48 6.76
C PHE A 99 -1.96 17.01 6.78
N SER A 100 -1.16 17.57 7.70
CA SER A 100 -0.97 19.02 7.83
C SER A 100 -0.30 19.62 6.59
N LEU A 101 0.64 18.88 5.99
CA LEU A 101 1.31 19.24 4.75
C LEU A 101 0.49 18.94 3.48
N HIS A 102 -0.74 18.41 3.63
CA HIS A 102 -1.61 17.99 2.52
C HIS A 102 -0.95 16.96 1.57
N ILE A 103 0.01 16.18 2.08
CA ILE A 103 0.70 15.14 1.31
C ILE A 103 -0.18 13.89 1.20
N PHE A 104 -0.85 13.53 2.30
CA PHE A 104 -1.71 12.35 2.39
C PHE A 104 -3.15 12.71 2.74
N GLY A 105 -4.08 11.91 2.23
CA GLY A 105 -5.48 12.00 2.61
C GLY A 105 -5.72 11.41 4.01
N GLY A 106 -6.85 11.76 4.62
CA GLY A 106 -7.23 11.21 5.93
C GLY A 106 -7.40 9.68 5.94
N ALA A 107 -7.76 9.08 4.80
CA ALA A 107 -7.84 7.62 4.65
C ALA A 107 -6.46 6.97 4.63
N ASP A 108 -5.49 7.56 3.92
CA ASP A 108 -4.12 7.06 3.83
C ASP A 108 -3.43 7.06 5.21
N CYS A 109 -3.60 8.15 5.97
CA CYS A 109 -3.10 8.27 7.34
C CYS A 109 -3.66 7.17 8.26
N LYS A 110 -4.97 6.89 8.16
CA LYS A 110 -5.61 5.82 8.95
C LYS A 110 -5.11 4.44 8.54
N ALA A 111 -4.86 4.21 7.26
CA ALA A 111 -4.27 2.96 6.77
C ALA A 111 -2.89 2.71 7.39
N PHE A 112 -1.99 3.70 7.38
CA PHE A 112 -0.67 3.56 7.99
C PHE A 112 -0.71 3.37 9.50
N LEU A 113 -1.63 4.07 10.20
CA LEU A 113 -1.82 3.87 11.63
C LEU A 113 -2.31 2.46 11.94
N LEU A 114 -3.21 1.92 11.13
CA LEU A 114 -3.69 0.54 11.27
C LEU A 114 -2.60 -0.49 10.96
N ILE A 115 -1.80 -0.27 9.91
CA ILE A 115 -0.69 -1.14 9.54
C ILE A 115 0.38 -1.16 10.64
N SER A 116 0.76 0.00 11.19
CA SER A 116 1.74 0.10 12.28
C SER A 116 1.25 -0.51 13.59
N PHE A 117 -0.05 -0.41 13.88
CA PHE A 117 -0.66 -1.10 15.00
C PHE A 117 -0.62 -2.63 14.84
N ALA A 118 -0.94 -3.13 13.64
CA ALA A 118 -0.97 -4.57 13.38
C ALA A 118 0.44 -5.19 13.22
N PHE A 119 1.39 -4.44 12.68
CA PHE A 119 2.75 -4.87 12.40
C PHE A 119 3.77 -3.84 12.90
N PRO A 120 4.05 -3.83 14.20
CA PRO A 120 4.98 -2.86 14.77
C PRO A 120 6.41 -3.08 14.26
N PHE A 121 7.16 -1.99 14.11
CA PHE A 121 8.61 -2.09 13.92
C PHE A 121 9.30 -2.27 15.27
N LYS A 122 10.42 -3.01 15.28
CA LYS A 122 11.24 -3.19 16.48
C LYS A 122 12.07 -1.96 16.76
N ILE A 123 12.13 -1.52 18.02
CA ILE A 123 12.96 -0.38 18.44
C ILE A 123 14.44 -0.63 18.16
N SER A 124 14.91 -1.87 18.25
CA SER A 124 16.30 -2.25 17.92
C SER A 124 16.69 -1.82 16.50
N ASN A 125 15.73 -1.85 15.56
CA ASN A 125 15.96 -1.52 14.16
C ASN A 125 16.16 -0.02 13.92
N LEU A 126 15.84 0.85 14.89
CA LEU A 126 16.12 2.30 14.74
C LEU A 126 17.62 2.61 14.65
N SER A 127 18.47 1.76 15.24
CA SER A 127 19.92 1.95 15.22
C SER A 127 20.54 1.70 13.84
N GLN A 128 19.87 0.92 12.99
CA GLN A 128 20.34 0.56 11.65
C GLN A 128 19.30 0.98 10.60
N PRO A 129 19.54 2.06 9.85
CA PRO A 129 18.55 2.60 8.92
C PRO A 129 18.11 1.60 7.84
N LEU A 130 18.96 0.63 7.48
CA LEU A 130 18.60 -0.46 6.56
C LEU A 130 17.57 -1.44 7.16
N ASP A 131 17.67 -1.71 8.46
CA ASP A 131 16.74 -2.62 9.15
C ASP A 131 15.37 -1.98 9.38
N LEU A 132 15.27 -0.65 9.39
CA LEU A 132 13.99 0.05 9.39
C LEU A 132 13.16 -0.30 8.15
N PHE A 133 13.79 -0.41 6.98
CA PHE A 133 13.11 -0.81 5.73
C PHE A 133 12.67 -2.28 5.71
N SER A 134 13.18 -3.10 6.62
CA SER A 134 12.71 -4.47 6.80
C SER A 134 11.39 -4.56 7.57
N SER A 135 11.02 -3.49 8.29
CA SER A 135 9.75 -3.45 8.99
C SER A 135 8.58 -3.20 8.04
N VAL A 136 7.46 -3.84 8.31
CA VAL A 136 6.29 -3.82 7.42
C VAL A 136 5.79 -2.39 7.17
N PRO A 137 5.55 -1.52 8.16
CA PRO A 137 4.96 -0.20 7.90
C PRO A 137 5.83 0.70 7.01
N PHE A 138 7.16 0.66 7.19
CA PHE A 138 8.08 1.39 6.35
C PHE A 138 8.19 0.76 4.96
N ALA A 139 8.29 -0.57 4.85
CA ALA A 139 8.29 -1.26 3.57
C ALA A 139 7.03 -0.91 2.75
N VAL A 140 5.85 -0.87 3.38
CA VAL A 140 4.61 -0.43 2.74
C VAL A 140 4.72 1.01 2.27
N LEU A 141 5.17 1.93 3.13
CA LEU A 141 5.30 3.34 2.77
C LEU A 141 6.18 3.54 1.54
N PHE A 142 7.38 2.94 1.52
CA PHE A 142 8.31 3.07 0.41
C PHE A 142 7.81 2.38 -0.86
N ASN A 143 7.28 1.16 -0.75
CA ASN A 143 6.71 0.46 -1.89
C ASN A 143 5.51 1.21 -2.47
N ALA A 144 4.65 1.79 -1.63
CA ALA A 144 3.50 2.59 -2.06
C ALA A 144 3.92 3.87 -2.77
N LEU A 145 4.92 4.59 -2.24
CA LEU A 145 5.48 5.78 -2.89
C LEU A 145 6.06 5.43 -4.27
N LEU A 146 6.85 4.36 -4.38
CA LEU A 146 7.42 3.92 -5.64
C LEU A 146 6.35 3.49 -6.64
N LEU A 147 5.35 2.71 -6.20
CA LEU A 147 4.21 2.33 -7.04
C LEU A 147 3.46 3.56 -7.56
N SER A 148 3.19 4.55 -6.69
CA SER A 148 2.50 5.78 -7.09
C SER A 148 3.29 6.58 -8.14
N LEU A 149 4.62 6.61 -8.01
CA LEU A 149 5.50 7.27 -8.98
C LEU A 149 5.52 6.53 -10.32
N ILE A 150 5.55 5.19 -10.30
CA ILE A 150 5.43 4.35 -11.50
C ILE A 150 4.10 4.63 -12.20
N PHE A 151 2.98 4.65 -11.46
CA PHE A 151 1.66 4.95 -12.03
C PHE A 151 1.60 6.35 -12.66
N LEU A 152 2.13 7.36 -11.97
CA LEU A 152 2.20 8.73 -12.49
C LEU A 152 2.99 8.78 -13.79
N PHE A 153 4.16 8.12 -13.83
CA PHE A 153 5.01 8.05 -15.01
C PHE A 153 4.32 7.33 -16.17
N SER A 154 3.70 6.17 -15.91
CA SER A 154 2.93 5.43 -16.91
C SER A 154 1.81 6.28 -17.51
N PHE A 155 1.09 7.05 -16.69
CA PHE A 155 0.04 7.95 -17.15
C PHE A 155 0.59 9.09 -18.01
N PHE A 156 1.71 9.69 -17.60
CA PHE A 156 2.38 10.75 -18.36
C PHE A 156 2.80 10.28 -19.76
N VAL A 157 3.43 9.10 -19.83
CA VAL A 157 3.85 8.48 -21.10
C VAL A 157 2.64 8.19 -21.98
N PHE A 158 1.59 7.57 -21.43
CA PHE A 158 0.35 7.30 -22.16
C PHE A 158 -0.29 8.58 -22.71
N TYR A 159 -0.36 9.64 -21.91
CA TYR A 159 -0.88 10.93 -22.31
C TYR A 159 -0.06 11.56 -23.45
N PHE A 160 1.27 11.51 -23.36
CA PHE A 160 2.17 12.02 -24.39
C PHE A 160 1.96 11.30 -25.73
N PHE A 161 1.88 9.97 -25.73
CA PHE A 161 1.64 9.18 -26.94
C PHE A 161 0.27 9.47 -27.57
N LYS A 162 -0.79 9.54 -26.75
CA LYS A 162 -2.14 9.87 -27.22
C LYS A 162 -2.20 11.25 -27.87
N LYS A 163 -1.54 12.25 -27.27
CA LYS A 163 -1.47 13.61 -27.81
C LYS A 163 -0.70 13.66 -29.13
N SER A 164 0.45 12.99 -29.23
CA SER A 164 1.25 12.90 -30.46
C SER A 164 0.43 12.34 -31.64
N HIS A 165 -0.31 11.26 -31.41
CA HIS A 165 -1.17 10.66 -32.44
C HIS A 165 -2.29 11.60 -32.91
N PHE A 166 -2.89 12.37 -31.98
CA PHE A 166 -3.95 13.33 -32.31
C PHE A 166 -3.46 14.52 -33.14
N PHE A 167 -2.24 15.02 -32.87
CA PHE A 167 -1.62 16.08 -33.67
C PHE A 167 -1.37 15.64 -35.12
N LYS A 168 -0.90 14.39 -35.32
CA LYS A 168 -0.68 13.84 -36.67
C LYS A 168 -1.97 13.80 -37.50
N LYS A 169 -3.11 13.41 -36.89
CA LYS A 169 -4.42 13.32 -37.58
C LYS A 169 -5.01 14.69 -37.96
N ARG A 170 -4.78 15.74 -37.16
CA ARG A 170 -5.25 17.10 -37.49
C ARG A 170 -4.50 17.71 -38.67
N ASN A 171 -3.20 17.47 -38.78
CA ASN A 171 -2.39 18.00 -39.88
C ASN A 171 -2.73 17.32 -41.22
N SER A 172 -3.09 16.03 -41.22
CA SER A 172 -3.55 15.35 -42.44
C SER A 172 -4.94 15.82 -42.91
N SER A 173 -5.86 16.16 -41.99
CA SER A 173 -7.20 16.66 -42.36
C SER A 173 -7.17 18.09 -42.90
N LYS A 174 -6.38 18.98 -42.28
CA LYS A 174 -6.24 20.38 -42.73
C LYS A 174 -5.60 20.52 -44.12
N SER A 175 -4.79 19.54 -44.53
CA SER A 175 -4.25 19.49 -45.90
C SER A 175 -5.33 19.23 -46.95
N ASN A 176 -6.45 18.60 -46.58
CA ASN A 176 -7.53 18.29 -47.53
C ASN A 176 -8.64 19.35 -47.51
N ASP A 177 -8.93 19.95 -46.36
CA ASP A 177 -10.00 20.94 -46.21
C ASP A 177 -9.61 22.37 -46.64
N SER A 178 -8.31 22.69 -46.78
CA SER A 178 -7.85 23.99 -47.27
C SER A 178 -8.22 24.30 -48.73
N LYS A 179 -8.82 23.34 -49.45
CA LYS A 179 -9.44 23.57 -50.78
C LYS A 179 -10.92 23.95 -50.72
N GLN A 180 -11.60 23.87 -49.57
CA GLN A 180 -13.05 24.06 -49.51
C GLN A 180 -13.46 24.82 -48.22
N ASN A 181 -13.87 26.07 -48.42
CA ASN A 181 -14.72 26.88 -47.53
C ASN A 181 -14.06 27.86 -46.52
N ASN A 182 -14.14 29.13 -46.91
CA ASN A 182 -14.23 30.30 -46.03
C ASN A 182 -15.66 30.40 -45.46
N SER A 183 -15.91 30.03 -44.19
CA SER A 183 -17.00 30.65 -43.41
C SER A 183 -16.98 30.31 -41.90
N LYS A 184 -16.92 31.41 -41.12
CA LYS A 184 -17.34 31.68 -39.72
C LYS A 184 -16.77 30.86 -38.54
N PRO A 185 -16.25 31.53 -37.48
CA PRO A 185 -15.71 30.89 -36.29
C PRO A 185 -16.78 30.57 -35.23
N ASN A 186 -16.81 29.33 -34.76
CA ASN A 186 -17.73 28.84 -33.73
C ASN A 186 -17.15 28.97 -32.31
N THR A 187 -17.88 29.69 -31.46
CA THR A 187 -17.62 30.00 -30.04
C THR A 187 -17.80 28.81 -29.08
N SER A 188 -18.12 27.61 -29.56
CA SER A 188 -18.45 26.41 -28.75
C SER A 188 -17.23 25.69 -28.13
N ALA A 189 -16.02 25.91 -28.66
CA ALA A 189 -14.81 25.19 -28.21
C ALA A 189 -14.33 25.54 -26.79
N LYS A 190 -14.77 26.68 -26.22
CA LYS A 190 -14.23 27.20 -24.96
C LYS A 190 -14.78 26.47 -23.71
N ASN A 191 -15.95 25.83 -23.80
CA ASN A 191 -16.58 25.17 -22.65
C ASN A 191 -16.15 23.70 -22.45
N ILE A 192 -15.61 23.04 -23.48
CA ILE A 192 -15.15 21.65 -23.41
C ILE A 192 -13.81 21.55 -22.65
N SER A 193 -12.92 22.54 -22.81
CA SER A 193 -11.61 22.58 -22.15
C SER A 193 -11.68 22.65 -20.62
N LYS A 194 -12.76 23.18 -20.04
CA LYS A 194 -12.86 23.38 -18.58
C LYS A 194 -13.30 22.13 -17.83
N ARG A 195 -13.92 21.15 -18.50
CA ARG A 195 -14.31 19.85 -17.90
C ARG A 195 -13.21 18.80 -17.94
N GLU A 196 -12.27 18.89 -18.88
CA GLU A 196 -11.14 17.95 -18.99
C GLU A 196 -9.97 18.24 -18.03
N MET A 197 -9.98 19.40 -17.34
CA MET A 197 -9.02 19.72 -16.28
C MET A 197 -9.53 19.37 -14.87
N MET A 198 -10.54 18.50 -14.73
CA MET A 198 -10.75 17.78 -13.47
C MET A 198 -9.52 16.91 -13.24
N MET A 199 -8.57 17.46 -12.47
CA MET A 199 -7.35 16.82 -12.00
C MET A 199 -7.65 15.36 -11.67
N PHE A 200 -7.03 14.47 -12.44
CA PHE A 200 -7.07 13.04 -12.21
C PHE A 200 -6.24 12.78 -10.95
N THR A 201 -6.82 13.05 -9.77
CA THR A 201 -6.17 12.77 -8.48
C THR A 201 -6.19 11.25 -8.33
N PHE A 202 -5.02 10.66 -8.58
CA PHE A 202 -4.84 9.22 -8.40
C PHE A 202 -4.93 8.94 -6.90
N PRO A 203 -5.87 8.08 -6.46
CA PRO A 203 -5.95 7.72 -5.05
C PRO A 203 -4.67 7.01 -4.64
N PHE A 204 -4.09 7.38 -3.50
CA PHE A 204 -2.86 6.79 -3.00
C PHE A 204 -3.10 5.43 -2.32
N LEU A 205 -4.33 5.18 -1.87
CA LEU A 205 -4.74 3.98 -1.15
C LEU A 205 -4.56 2.64 -1.93
N PRO A 206 -4.83 2.55 -3.24
CA PRO A 206 -4.43 1.39 -4.05
C PRO A 206 -2.91 1.15 -4.04
N SER A 207 -2.10 2.20 -4.04
CA SER A 207 -0.63 2.07 -3.93
C SER A 207 -0.21 1.57 -2.55
N ILE A 208 -0.88 2.00 -1.48
CA ILE A 208 -0.69 1.45 -0.12
C ILE A 208 -1.02 -0.05 -0.10
N THR A 209 -2.13 -0.45 -0.70
CA THR A 209 -2.55 -1.86 -0.77
C THR A 209 -1.54 -2.70 -1.54
N GLY A 210 -1.09 -2.23 -2.71
CA GLY A 210 -0.04 -2.90 -3.49
C GLY A 210 1.30 -2.94 -2.73
N GLY A 211 1.65 -1.87 -2.02
CA GLY A 211 2.83 -1.80 -1.18
C GLY A 211 2.80 -2.80 -0.03
N PHE A 212 1.63 -3.03 0.56
CA PHE A 212 1.39 -4.06 1.57
C PHE A 212 1.58 -5.47 1.02
N ILE A 213 1.02 -5.77 -0.16
CA ILE A 213 1.23 -7.07 -0.82
C ILE A 213 2.72 -7.32 -1.06
N LEU A 214 3.43 -6.33 -1.60
CA LEU A 214 4.87 -6.44 -1.85
C LEU A 214 5.67 -6.63 -0.55
N ALA A 215 5.31 -5.89 0.51
CA ALA A 215 5.93 -6.04 1.83
C ALA A 215 5.73 -7.46 2.41
N LEU A 216 4.53 -8.04 2.27
CA LEU A 216 4.26 -9.42 2.70
C LEU A 216 5.09 -10.45 1.90
N CYS A 217 5.31 -10.21 0.60
CA CYS A 217 6.21 -11.03 -0.22
C CYS A 217 7.69 -10.81 0.09
N ARG A 218 8.04 -9.97 1.08
CA ARG A 218 9.41 -9.49 1.36
C ARG A 218 10.09 -8.85 0.16
N VAL A 219 9.30 -8.37 -0.81
CA VAL A 219 9.79 -7.62 -1.95
C VAL A 219 9.85 -6.16 -1.54
N ASN A 220 11.07 -5.68 -1.30
CA ASN A 220 11.32 -4.28 -1.08
C ASN A 220 11.86 -3.67 -2.38
N LEU A 221 11.02 -2.88 -3.07
CA LEU A 221 11.38 -2.23 -4.33
C LEU A 221 12.57 -1.29 -4.14
N PHE A 222 12.79 -0.75 -2.94
CA PHE A 222 13.97 0.06 -2.64
C PHE A 222 15.27 -0.74 -2.73
N HIS A 223 15.31 -1.95 -2.16
CA HIS A 223 16.47 -2.83 -2.31
C HIS A 223 16.70 -3.23 -3.77
N PHE A 224 15.62 -3.45 -4.52
CA PHE A 224 15.71 -3.71 -5.95
C PHE A 224 16.31 -2.52 -6.74
N LEU A 225 15.91 -1.29 -6.40
CA LEU A 225 16.49 -0.08 -7.00
C LEU A 225 17.96 0.12 -6.63
N LEU A 226 18.33 -0.12 -5.37
CA LEU A 226 19.74 -0.08 -4.95
C LEU A 226 20.57 -1.14 -5.68
N PHE A 227 20.02 -2.34 -5.85
CA PHE A 227 20.65 -3.40 -6.62
C PHE A 227 20.89 -2.99 -8.07
N ILE A 228 19.87 -2.41 -8.75
CA ILE A 228 20.01 -1.89 -10.11
C ILE A 228 21.07 -0.77 -10.17
N SER A 229 21.03 0.17 -9.23
CA SER A 229 21.98 1.29 -9.19
C SER A 229 23.42 0.81 -9.05
N ASN A 230 23.66 -0.15 -8.16
CA ASN A 230 24.99 -0.74 -7.97
C ASN A 230 25.43 -1.53 -9.19
N PHE A 231 24.53 -2.28 -9.82
CA PHE A 231 24.80 -3.02 -11.06
C PHE A 231 25.16 -2.08 -12.23
N LEU A 232 24.44 -0.96 -12.39
CA LEU A 232 24.74 0.06 -13.40
C LEU A 232 26.08 0.75 -13.15
N SER A 233 26.39 1.07 -11.89
CA SER A 233 27.69 1.65 -11.51
C SER A 233 28.84 0.69 -11.83
N TYR A 234 28.63 -0.62 -11.62
CA TYR A 234 29.60 -1.65 -11.95
C TYR A 234 29.83 -1.76 -13.47
N LEU A 235 28.75 -1.75 -14.27
CA LEU A 235 28.84 -1.75 -15.73
C LEU A 235 29.57 -0.51 -16.26
N TYR A 236 29.31 0.67 -15.68
CA TYR A 236 29.98 1.91 -16.07
C TYR A 236 31.48 1.88 -15.76
N SER A 237 31.89 1.25 -14.66
CA SER A 237 33.31 1.08 -14.34
C SER A 237 34.06 0.14 -15.30
N PHE A 238 33.33 -0.65 -16.11
CA PHE A 238 33.91 -1.59 -17.06
C PHE A 238 34.04 -1.00 -18.48
N LEU A 239 33.31 0.08 -18.77
CA LEU A 239 33.34 0.81 -20.05
C LEU A 239 34.40 1.91 -20.00
#